data_AF-A0A7W1JS48-F1
#
_entry.id   AF-A0A7W1JS48-F1
#
_cell.length_a   1.000
_cell.length_b   1.000
_cell.length_c   1.000
_cell.angle_alpha   90.00
_cell.angle_beta   90.00
_cell.angle_gamma   90.00
#
_symmetry.space_group_name_H-M   'P 1'
#
loop_
_entity.id
_entity.type
_entity.pdbx_description
1 polymer ?
#
loop_
_entity_poly.entity_id
_entity_poly.type
_entity_poly.pdbx_seq_one_letter_code
_entity_poly.pdbx_strand_id
1 'polypeptide(L)'
;MAVSVFEDQVELTIPIFQEVAAPRHERFDSPPRRRYERTGNTKRSLRSLILENQYTRLAATNEFGGRVLSLFDKRSGVEVLRPLNDNLVGGIQFCPSLGPNDARYSAGFASVVQDSEDRAAVAVGSADWSCGLSYSAEISLGAESAAVDVQLRIFNRHLWPEEVMPKIAIFGMGASASGNLGCLPANGTMLAVAVDPRLAKPYATEHALVIVRALTPDGIHTLPPHRTDKLSARLTHLPECDGVSHASNRAAISIGESGLGLWVSKPRPGHAILLGLENGETVEAPVDAYPEHPTRLTLDNLASKPVLAVVRDASKQEILRVDLSKEWSE
;
A
#
# COMPACT_ATOMS: atom_id res chain seq x y z
N MET A 1 14.79 1.06 18.14
CA MET A 1 13.87 2.12 18.62
C MET A 1 12.49 1.49 18.79
N ALA A 2 11.73 1.82 19.84
CA ALA A 2 10.35 1.31 19.97
C ALA A 2 9.46 1.91 18.88
N VAL A 3 8.43 1.16 18.47
CA VAL A 3 7.33 1.73 17.69
C VAL A 3 6.38 2.48 18.63
N SER A 4 5.77 3.56 18.16
CA SER A 4 4.88 4.40 18.96
C SER A 4 3.62 4.80 18.20
N VAL A 5 2.52 4.98 18.93
CA VAL A 5 1.30 5.63 18.44
C VAL A 5 0.99 6.86 19.29
N PHE A 6 0.70 7.98 18.63
CA PHE A 6 0.27 9.20 19.31
C PHE A 6 -0.64 10.03 18.42
N GLU A 7 -1.28 11.03 19.00
CA GLU A 7 -2.10 11.98 18.25
C GLU A 7 -1.30 13.23 17.91
N ASP A 8 -1.47 13.72 16.69
CA ASP A 8 -0.87 14.97 16.21
C ASP A 8 -1.85 15.70 15.28
N GLN A 9 -1.50 16.94 14.91
CA GLN A 9 -2.24 17.73 13.94
C GLN A 9 -1.51 17.76 12.60
N VAL A 10 -2.24 17.43 11.53
CA VAL A 10 -1.75 17.58 10.16
C VAL A 10 -2.46 18.77 9.54
N GLU A 11 -1.69 19.81 9.19
CA GLU A 11 -2.22 20.99 8.51
C GLU A 11 -2.35 20.72 7.02
N LEU A 12 -3.56 20.88 6.48
CA LEU A 12 -3.82 20.70 5.06
C LEU A 12 -4.67 21.85 4.52
N THR A 13 -4.48 22.15 3.24
CA THR A 13 -5.47 22.92 2.47
C THR A 13 -6.44 21.92 1.87
N ILE A 14 -7.70 21.98 2.31
CA ILE A 14 -8.74 21.04 1.90
C ILE A 14 -9.87 21.77 1.16
N PRO A 15 -10.45 21.15 0.13
CA PRO A 15 -11.66 21.67 -0.50
C PRO A 15 -12.85 21.69 0.48
N ILE A 16 -13.66 22.73 0.36
CA ILE A 16 -14.96 22.84 1.03
C ILE A 16 -16.01 22.29 0.07
N PHE A 17 -16.80 21.34 0.55
CA PHE A 17 -17.92 20.78 -0.19
C PHE A 17 -19.23 21.16 0.46
N GLN A 18 -20.22 21.50 -0.37
CA GLN A 18 -21.60 21.70 0.05
C GLN A 18 -22.47 20.62 -0.57
N GLU A 19 -23.32 20.00 0.24
CA GLU A 19 -24.33 19.06 -0.25
C GLU A 19 -25.37 19.83 -1.08
N VAL A 20 -25.61 19.37 -2.30
CA VAL A 20 -26.58 19.95 -3.23
C VAL A 20 -27.70 18.94 -3.52
N ALA A 21 -28.90 19.45 -3.78
CA ALA A 21 -30.05 18.60 -4.07
C ALA A 21 -29.80 17.72 -5.31
N ALA A 22 -30.03 16.42 -5.19
CA ALA A 22 -30.04 15.54 -6.35
C ALA A 22 -31.19 15.93 -7.31
N PRO A 23 -30.98 15.94 -8.64
CA PRO A 23 -32.05 16.22 -9.57
C PRO A 23 -33.17 15.18 -9.41
N ARG A 24 -34.44 15.65 -9.41
CA ARG A 24 -35.66 14.85 -9.13
C ARG A 24 -35.90 13.63 -10.06
N HIS A 25 -35.00 13.35 -11.02
CA HIS A 25 -35.19 12.37 -12.08
C HIS A 25 -34.20 11.20 -12.06
N GLU A 26 -33.39 11.02 -11.00
CA GLU A 26 -32.64 9.77 -10.85
C GLU A 26 -33.62 8.63 -10.51
N ARG A 27 -33.57 7.56 -11.31
CA ARG A 27 -34.46 6.39 -11.22
C ARG A 27 -34.49 5.84 -9.78
N PHE A 28 -35.67 5.42 -9.35
CA PHE A 28 -35.97 4.87 -8.01
C PHE A 28 -35.18 3.60 -7.62
N ASP A 29 -34.33 3.07 -8.49
CA ASP A 29 -33.61 1.80 -8.29
C ASP A 29 -32.30 1.97 -7.50
N SER A 30 -31.98 3.17 -7.02
CA SER A 30 -30.84 3.40 -6.13
C SER A 30 -31.22 4.40 -5.03
N PRO A 31 -30.77 4.19 -3.78
CA PRO A 31 -30.97 5.17 -2.72
C PRO A 31 -30.39 6.53 -3.14
N PRO A 32 -31.01 7.66 -2.73
CA PRO A 32 -30.59 8.98 -3.15
C PRO A 32 -29.12 9.20 -2.77
N ARG A 33 -28.26 9.34 -3.78
CA ARG A 33 -26.83 9.61 -3.58
C ARG A 33 -26.67 11.07 -3.20
N ARG A 34 -25.85 11.33 -2.19
CA ARG A 34 -25.51 12.72 -1.84
C ARG A 34 -24.63 13.29 -2.94
N ARG A 35 -25.00 14.46 -3.46
CA ARG A 35 -24.17 15.20 -4.41
C ARG A 35 -23.46 16.31 -3.64
N TYR A 36 -22.17 16.43 -3.89
CA TYR A 36 -21.34 17.46 -3.27
C TYR A 36 -20.78 18.35 -4.36
N GLU A 37 -20.93 19.65 -4.20
CA GLU A 37 -20.32 20.66 -5.05
C GLU A 37 -19.22 21.37 -4.27
N ARG A 38 -18.08 21.61 -4.93
CA ARG A 38 -16.97 22.33 -4.32
C ARG A 38 -17.28 23.82 -4.32
N THR A 39 -17.17 24.45 -3.15
CA THR A 39 -17.47 25.88 -2.96
C THR A 39 -16.24 26.72 -2.64
N GLY A 40 -15.10 26.09 -2.36
CA GLY A 40 -13.83 26.77 -2.09
C GLY A 40 -12.77 25.84 -1.52
N ASN A 41 -11.73 26.43 -0.93
CA ASN A 41 -10.69 25.74 -0.16
C ASN A 41 -10.52 26.42 1.20
N THR A 42 -10.13 25.66 2.22
CA THR A 42 -9.76 26.19 3.54
C THR A 42 -8.51 25.49 4.08
N LYS A 43 -7.71 26.21 4.88
CA LYS A 43 -6.66 25.60 5.68
C LYS A 43 -7.26 25.08 6.97
N ARG A 44 -7.06 23.80 7.26
CA ARG A 44 -7.57 23.15 8.48
C ARG A 44 -6.51 22.24 9.07
N SER A 45 -6.38 22.29 10.39
CA SER A 45 -5.59 21.32 11.15
C SER A 45 -6.46 20.11 11.48
N LEU A 46 -6.05 18.94 10.99
CA LEU A 46 -6.78 17.69 11.18
C LEU A 46 -6.11 16.86 12.27
N ARG A 47 -6.89 16.45 13.27
CA ARG A 47 -6.43 15.48 14.26
C ARG A 47 -6.20 14.15 13.56
N SER A 48 -5.00 13.61 13.73
CA SER A 48 -4.56 12.38 13.08
C SER A 48 -3.85 11.50 14.11
N LEU A 49 -4.00 10.19 13.95
CA LEU A 49 -3.17 9.22 14.64
C LEU A 49 -1.90 9.03 13.82
N ILE A 50 -0.77 9.16 14.51
CA ILE A 50 0.56 8.96 13.97
C ILE A 50 1.06 7.60 14.42
N LEU A 51 1.51 6.79 13.47
CA LEU A 51 2.29 5.58 13.74
C LEU A 51 3.72 5.84 13.31
N GLU A 52 4.67 5.59 14.19
CA GLU A 52 6.07 5.88 13.91
C GLU A 52 7.00 4.81 14.49
N ASN A 53 8.02 4.45 13.72
CA ASN A 53 9.21 3.75 14.21
C ASN A 53 10.49 4.44 13.69
N GLN A 54 11.63 3.75 13.71
CA GLN A 54 12.89 4.31 13.20
C GLN A 54 12.93 4.53 11.68
N TYR A 55 12.09 3.82 10.92
CA TYR A 55 12.10 3.83 9.45
C TYR A 55 10.98 4.65 8.83
N THR A 56 9.79 4.61 9.41
CA THR A 56 8.56 5.05 8.75
C THR A 56 7.71 5.85 9.74
N ARG A 57 7.11 6.93 9.25
CA ARG A 57 6.06 7.68 9.94
C ARG A 57 4.81 7.73 9.05
N LEU A 58 3.65 7.42 9.60
CA LEU A 58 2.38 7.42 8.88
C LEU A 58 1.35 8.25 9.64
N ALA A 59 0.55 9.04 8.93
CA ALA A 59 -0.55 9.82 9.51
C ALA A 59 -1.90 9.35 8.97
N ALA A 60 -2.76 8.85 9.86
CA ALA A 60 -4.12 8.41 9.55
C ALA A 60 -5.13 9.32 10.25
N THR A 61 -6.12 9.83 9.52
CA THR A 61 -7.16 10.71 10.09
C THR A 61 -8.50 10.00 10.15
N ASN A 62 -9.37 10.39 11.08
CA ASN A 62 -10.78 9.98 11.06
C ASN A 62 -11.57 10.71 9.96
N GLU A 63 -11.06 11.80 9.41
CA GLU A 63 -11.68 12.53 8.31
C GLU A 63 -11.54 11.76 6.98
N PHE A 64 -12.32 12.17 5.97
CA PHE A 64 -12.26 11.63 4.60
C PHE A 64 -12.37 10.10 4.50
N GLY A 65 -13.17 9.50 5.38
CA GLY A 65 -13.40 8.07 5.43
C GLY A 65 -12.24 7.28 6.01
N GLY A 66 -11.47 7.84 6.94
CA GLY A 66 -10.37 7.12 7.56
C GLY A 66 -9.11 7.11 6.71
N ARG A 67 -8.82 8.19 5.97
CA ARG A 67 -7.73 8.19 4.97
C ARG A 67 -6.35 8.23 5.63
N VAL A 68 -5.37 7.57 5.01
CA VAL A 68 -3.94 7.82 5.31
C VAL A 68 -3.48 9.01 4.49
N LEU A 69 -3.07 10.08 5.16
CA LEU A 69 -2.71 11.35 4.55
C LEU A 69 -1.23 11.43 4.17
N SER A 70 -0.37 10.77 4.93
CA SER A 70 1.08 10.79 4.77
C SER A 70 1.68 9.44 5.10
N LEU A 71 2.72 9.08 4.34
CA LEU A 71 3.64 8.00 4.58
C LEU A 71 5.04 8.56 4.30
N PHE A 72 5.74 8.90 5.37
CA PHE A 72 7.06 9.49 5.32
C PHE A 72 8.12 8.43 5.61
N ASP A 73 9.08 8.30 4.71
CA ASP A 73 10.25 7.45 4.91
C ASP A 73 11.38 8.24 5.58
N LYS A 74 11.71 7.87 6.82
CA LYS A 74 12.72 8.56 7.64
C LYS A 74 14.15 8.28 7.18
N ARG A 75 14.37 7.21 6.41
CA ARG A 75 15.70 6.86 5.86
C ARG A 75 16.11 7.82 4.74
N SER A 76 15.21 8.07 3.80
CA SER A 76 15.42 8.99 2.67
C SER A 76 14.96 10.42 2.94
N GLY A 77 14.12 10.65 3.96
CA GLY A 77 13.54 11.96 4.26
C GLY A 77 12.45 12.37 3.27
N VAL A 78 11.78 11.40 2.64
CA VAL A 78 10.83 11.63 1.53
C VAL A 78 9.41 11.29 1.94
N GLU A 79 8.47 12.18 1.58
CA GLU A 79 7.05 11.87 1.57
C GLU A 79 6.71 10.99 0.36
N VAL A 80 6.19 9.80 0.64
CA VAL A 80 5.98 8.75 -0.37
C VAL A 80 4.63 8.90 -1.06
N LEU A 81 3.61 9.36 -0.33
CA LEU A 81 2.27 9.46 -0.89
C LEU A 81 2.06 10.80 -1.59
N ARG A 82 1.26 10.77 -2.65
CA ARG A 82 0.78 12.01 -3.26
C ARG A 82 -0.08 12.76 -2.24
N PRO A 83 0.16 14.06 -1.98
CA PRO A 83 -0.69 14.85 -1.09
C PRO A 83 -2.12 14.95 -1.66
N LEU A 84 -3.08 15.21 -0.77
CA LEU A 84 -4.46 15.45 -1.20
C LEU A 84 -4.52 16.67 -2.12
N ASN A 85 -5.12 16.48 -3.29
CA ASN A 85 -5.46 17.58 -4.18
C ASN A 85 -6.86 18.14 -3.89
N ASP A 86 -7.23 19.14 -4.68
CA ASP A 86 -8.51 19.83 -4.68
C ASP A 86 -9.76 18.93 -4.83
N ASN A 87 -9.62 17.69 -5.30
CA ASN A 87 -10.70 16.72 -5.46
C ASN A 87 -10.63 15.59 -4.42
N LEU A 88 -9.86 15.80 -3.34
CA LEU A 88 -9.54 14.77 -2.33
C LEU A 88 -8.96 13.50 -2.97
N VAL A 89 -8.10 13.65 -3.98
CA VAL A 89 -7.32 12.55 -4.59
C VAL A 89 -5.89 12.66 -4.06
N GLY A 90 -5.38 11.59 -3.44
CA GLY A 90 -4.11 11.57 -2.71
C GLY A 90 -4.13 10.59 -1.52
N GLY A 91 -2.98 10.26 -0.96
CA GLY A 91 -2.88 9.37 0.20
C GLY A 91 -3.25 7.91 -0.09
N ILE A 92 -3.68 7.18 0.96
CA ILE A 92 -4.25 5.82 0.84
C ILE A 92 -5.73 5.87 1.21
N GLN A 93 -6.58 5.52 0.25
CA GLN A 93 -8.02 5.51 0.38
C GLN A 93 -8.57 4.08 0.43
N PHE A 94 -9.54 3.87 1.32
CA PHE A 94 -10.28 2.61 1.45
C PHE A 94 -11.66 2.75 0.81
N CYS A 95 -12.01 1.83 -0.09
CA CYS A 95 -13.27 1.85 -0.83
C CYS A 95 -14.03 0.54 -0.61
N PRO A 96 -15.21 0.56 0.02
CA PRO A 96 -15.99 -0.65 0.25
C PRO A 96 -16.89 -1.05 -0.94
N SER A 97 -17.32 -0.08 -1.76
CA SER A 97 -18.44 -0.20 -2.70
C SER A 97 -18.06 0.03 -4.17
N LEU A 98 -18.98 -0.34 -5.08
CA LEU A 98 -18.84 -0.26 -6.54
C LEU A 98 -18.89 1.17 -7.12
N GLY A 99 -19.27 2.17 -6.32
CA GLY A 99 -19.57 3.52 -6.78
C GLY A 99 -18.56 4.59 -6.34
N PRO A 100 -18.80 5.87 -6.70
CA PRO A 100 -18.11 6.97 -6.07
C PRO A 100 -18.35 6.90 -4.57
N ASN A 101 -17.28 6.58 -3.84
CA ASN A 101 -17.34 6.35 -2.41
C ASN A 101 -17.70 7.65 -1.67
N ASP A 102 -18.94 7.77 -1.20
CA ASP A 102 -19.43 8.88 -0.36
C ASP A 102 -18.63 8.99 0.93
N ALA A 103 -18.05 7.87 1.40
CA ALA A 103 -17.25 7.88 2.62
C ALA A 103 -16.02 8.79 2.51
N ARG A 104 -15.55 9.13 1.29
CA ARG A 104 -14.49 10.13 1.07
C ARG A 104 -14.81 11.52 1.61
N TYR A 105 -16.09 11.85 1.74
CA TYR A 105 -16.56 13.13 2.26
C TYR A 105 -17.05 13.02 3.71
N SER A 106 -17.10 11.80 4.27
CA SER A 106 -17.58 11.54 5.62
C SER A 106 -16.45 11.56 6.64
N ALA A 107 -16.76 12.09 7.83
CA ALA A 107 -16.02 11.75 9.02
C ALA A 107 -16.35 10.30 9.43
N GLY A 108 -15.32 9.55 9.77
CA GLY A 108 -15.38 8.21 10.29
C GLY A 108 -14.83 8.13 11.72
N PHE A 109 -14.19 7.01 12.05
CA PHE A 109 -13.47 6.82 13.30
C PHE A 109 -11.97 6.62 13.04
N ALA A 110 -11.18 6.92 14.06
CA ALA A 110 -9.78 6.53 14.17
C ALA A 110 -9.54 6.11 15.62
N SER A 111 -8.93 4.94 15.84
CA SER A 111 -8.64 4.43 17.18
C SER A 111 -7.33 3.66 17.22
N VAL A 112 -6.63 3.71 18.35
CA VAL A 112 -5.50 2.84 18.62
C VAL A 112 -6.01 1.43 18.90
N VAL A 113 -5.50 0.43 18.20
CA VAL A 113 -5.88 -0.99 18.35
C VAL A 113 -4.81 -1.75 19.12
N GLN A 114 -3.55 -1.40 18.90
CA GLN A 114 -2.41 -2.00 19.57
C GLN A 114 -1.33 -0.95 19.76
N ASP A 115 -0.77 -0.90 20.96
CA ASP A 115 0.40 -0.09 21.29
C ASP A 115 1.30 -0.93 22.21
N SER A 116 2.38 -1.45 21.65
CA SER A 116 3.33 -2.33 22.32
C SER A 116 4.72 -2.08 21.76
N GLU A 117 5.76 -2.43 22.52
CA GLU A 117 7.15 -2.15 22.14
C GLU A 117 7.52 -2.71 20.76
N ASP A 118 6.99 -3.88 20.40
CA ASP A 118 7.29 -4.58 19.15
C ASP A 118 6.38 -4.20 17.97
N ARG A 119 5.15 -3.75 18.25
CA ARG A 119 4.13 -3.49 17.23
C ARG A 119 3.12 -2.44 17.68
N ALA A 120 2.81 -1.54 16.76
CA ALA A 120 1.73 -0.57 16.86
C ALA A 120 0.69 -0.83 15.77
N ALA A 121 -0.58 -0.56 16.07
CA ALA A 121 -1.66 -0.59 15.08
C ALA A 121 -2.74 0.43 15.40
N VAL A 122 -3.29 1.05 14.36
CA VAL A 122 -4.51 1.86 14.43
C VAL A 122 -5.57 1.27 13.52
N ALA A 123 -6.83 1.49 13.87
CA ALA A 123 -7.96 1.27 12.98
C ALA A 123 -8.55 2.60 12.59
N VAL A 124 -8.84 2.73 11.30
CA VAL A 124 -9.62 3.82 10.72
C VAL A 124 -10.76 3.24 9.91
N GLY A 125 -11.88 3.94 9.81
CA GLY A 125 -13.00 3.40 9.06
C GLY A 125 -14.23 4.28 9.07
N SER A 126 -15.23 3.88 8.31
CA SER A 126 -16.51 4.59 8.23
C SER A 126 -17.62 3.62 7.86
N ALA A 127 -18.85 4.15 7.83
CA ALA A 127 -19.99 3.48 7.23
C ALA A 127 -20.36 4.20 5.92
N ASP A 128 -20.50 3.42 4.85
CA ASP A 128 -21.08 3.88 3.59
C ASP A 128 -22.59 3.61 3.65
N TRP A 129 -23.33 4.60 4.16
CA TRP A 129 -24.78 4.52 4.33
C TRP A 129 -25.53 4.36 3.02
N SER A 130 -24.93 4.74 1.87
CA SER A 130 -25.57 4.62 0.56
C SER A 130 -25.74 3.17 0.12
N CYS A 131 -24.86 2.27 0.56
CA CYS A 131 -24.88 0.84 0.23
C CYS A 131 -24.97 -0.06 1.48
N GLY A 132 -25.16 0.53 2.67
CA GLY A 132 -25.24 -0.22 3.95
C GLY A 132 -23.99 -1.03 4.27
N LEU A 133 -22.85 -0.66 3.73
CA LEU A 133 -21.57 -1.26 4.06
C LEU A 133 -20.92 -0.48 5.21
N SER A 134 -20.15 -1.17 6.02
CA SER A 134 -19.17 -0.53 6.90
C SER A 134 -17.80 -1.12 6.66
N TYR A 135 -16.77 -0.33 6.89
CA TYR A 135 -15.41 -0.82 6.72
C TYR A 135 -14.49 -0.32 7.83
N SER A 136 -13.44 -1.09 8.07
CA SER A 136 -12.33 -0.72 8.92
C SER A 136 -11.02 -1.15 8.27
N ALA A 137 -10.06 -0.26 8.23
CA ALA A 137 -8.69 -0.54 7.85
C ALA A 137 -7.82 -0.53 9.10
N GLU A 138 -7.26 -1.69 9.43
CA GLU A 138 -6.19 -1.80 10.41
C GLU A 138 -4.86 -1.52 9.71
N ILE A 139 -4.11 -0.56 10.21
CA ILE A 139 -2.80 -0.16 9.71
C ILE A 139 -1.82 -0.43 10.83
N SER A 140 -0.77 -1.20 10.57
CA SER A 140 0.17 -1.60 11.60
C SER A 140 1.62 -1.52 11.15
N LEU A 141 2.48 -1.30 12.14
CA LEU A 141 3.92 -1.09 11.99
C LEU A 141 4.64 -1.87 13.08
N GLY A 142 5.68 -2.62 12.70
CA GLY A 142 6.56 -3.31 13.66
C GLY A 142 7.77 -2.45 14.01
N ALA A 143 8.31 -2.59 15.22
CA ALA A 143 9.47 -1.81 15.69
C ALA A 143 10.69 -1.91 14.75
N GLU A 144 10.98 -3.11 14.27
CA GLU A 144 12.10 -3.40 13.37
C GLU A 144 11.68 -3.54 11.91
N SER A 145 10.51 -3.03 11.52
CA SER A 145 9.96 -3.18 10.17
C SER A 145 9.82 -1.85 9.45
N ALA A 146 10.46 -1.68 8.29
CA ALA A 146 10.18 -0.56 7.39
C ALA A 146 8.85 -0.74 6.62
N ALA A 147 8.29 -1.94 6.61
CA ALA A 147 7.02 -2.21 5.96
C ALA A 147 5.80 -1.83 6.83
N VAL A 148 4.79 -1.27 6.17
CA VAL A 148 3.46 -1.00 6.72
C VAL A 148 2.51 -2.09 6.28
N ASP A 149 1.83 -2.72 7.23
CA ASP A 149 0.80 -3.72 6.97
C ASP A 149 -0.59 -3.08 7.03
N VAL A 150 -1.36 -3.25 5.98
CA VAL A 150 -2.72 -2.73 5.85
C VAL A 150 -3.70 -3.89 5.67
N GLN A 151 -4.72 -3.94 6.51
CA GLN A 151 -5.82 -4.89 6.38
C GLN A 151 -7.16 -4.16 6.37
N LEU A 152 -7.82 -4.16 5.23
CA LEU A 152 -9.17 -3.65 5.05
C LEU A 152 -10.18 -4.76 5.34
N ARG A 153 -11.18 -4.47 6.17
CA ARG A 153 -12.33 -5.31 6.45
C ARG A 153 -13.59 -4.57 6.03
N ILE A 154 -14.49 -5.26 5.35
CA ILE A 154 -15.76 -4.69 4.92
C ILE A 154 -16.87 -5.60 5.41
N PHE A 155 -17.88 -5.04 6.04
CA PHE A 155 -19.01 -5.74 6.62
C PHE A 155 -20.30 -5.30 5.95
N ASN A 156 -21.06 -6.27 5.42
CA ASN A 156 -22.40 -6.04 4.91
C ASN A 156 -23.39 -5.94 6.10
N ARG A 157 -23.95 -4.75 6.32
CA ARG A 157 -24.89 -4.50 7.42
C ARG A 157 -26.33 -4.86 7.04
N HIS A 158 -26.60 -5.13 5.77
CA HIS A 158 -27.94 -5.45 5.28
C HIS A 158 -28.35 -6.88 5.61
N LEU A 159 -29.66 -7.10 5.48
CA LEU A 159 -30.31 -8.42 5.55
C LEU A 159 -30.34 -9.13 4.18
N TRP A 160 -29.86 -8.50 3.12
CA TRP A 160 -29.73 -9.07 1.77
C TRP A 160 -28.28 -9.03 1.26
N PRO A 161 -27.93 -9.87 0.27
CA PRO A 161 -26.59 -9.85 -0.32
C PRO A 161 -26.30 -8.52 -1.05
N GLU A 162 -25.10 -7.98 -0.90
CA GLU A 162 -24.69 -6.71 -1.50
C GLU A 162 -23.54 -6.94 -2.49
N GLU A 163 -23.57 -6.29 -3.66
CA GLU A 163 -22.43 -6.32 -4.57
C GLU A 163 -21.34 -5.35 -4.10
N VAL A 164 -20.13 -5.88 -3.92
CA VAL A 164 -19.00 -5.13 -3.36
C VAL A 164 -17.78 -5.23 -4.26
N MET A 165 -16.93 -4.20 -4.17
CA MET A 165 -15.61 -4.20 -4.80
C MET A 165 -14.63 -3.55 -3.84
N PRO A 166 -14.15 -4.31 -2.82
CA PRO A 166 -13.16 -3.85 -1.86
C PRO A 166 -11.92 -3.31 -2.55
N LYS A 167 -11.53 -2.07 -2.24
CA LYS A 167 -10.27 -1.50 -2.75
C LYS A 167 -9.44 -0.82 -1.69
N ILE A 168 -8.13 -1.02 -1.80
CA ILE A 168 -7.13 -0.12 -1.24
C ILE A 168 -6.54 0.64 -2.43
N ALA A 169 -6.81 1.94 -2.52
CA ALA A 169 -6.29 2.81 -3.57
C ALA A 169 -5.15 3.67 -2.99
N ILE A 170 -3.96 3.55 -3.58
CA ILE A 170 -2.75 4.25 -3.16
C ILE A 170 -2.42 5.23 -4.28
N PHE A 171 -2.54 6.53 -3.98
CA PHE A 171 -2.40 7.56 -4.99
C PHE A 171 -0.93 7.98 -5.17
N GLY A 172 -0.48 7.93 -6.42
CA GLY A 172 0.87 8.30 -6.85
C GLY A 172 0.90 8.40 -8.37
N MET A 173 1.93 9.05 -8.91
CA MET A 173 2.12 9.16 -10.36
C MET A 173 2.95 7.98 -10.85
N GLY A 174 2.77 7.53 -12.10
CA GLY A 174 3.62 6.48 -12.69
C GLY A 174 3.47 5.10 -12.04
N ALA A 175 2.27 4.78 -11.54
CA ALA A 175 1.99 3.46 -10.98
C ALA A 175 2.26 2.36 -12.02
N SER A 176 2.86 1.27 -11.58
CA SER A 176 2.99 0.04 -12.37
C SER A 176 2.49 -1.14 -11.56
N ALA A 177 1.97 -2.16 -12.24
CA ALA A 177 1.52 -3.39 -11.61
C ALA A 177 1.86 -4.57 -12.51
N SER A 178 2.45 -5.61 -11.92
CA SER A 178 2.79 -6.86 -12.59
C SER A 178 2.57 -8.02 -11.63
N GLY A 179 1.74 -8.99 -12.04
CA GLY A 179 1.41 -10.15 -11.21
C GLY A 179 0.80 -9.76 -9.86
N ASN A 180 1.55 -9.99 -8.79
CA ASN A 180 1.16 -9.72 -7.39
C ASN A 180 1.90 -8.52 -6.77
N LEU A 181 2.61 -7.77 -7.60
CA LEU A 181 3.37 -6.59 -7.20
C LEU A 181 2.76 -5.35 -7.85
N GLY A 182 2.60 -4.30 -7.05
CA GLY A 182 2.46 -2.95 -7.56
C GLY A 182 3.61 -2.08 -7.10
N CYS A 183 4.02 -1.12 -7.93
CA CYS A 183 5.05 -0.14 -7.59
C CYS A 183 4.52 1.27 -7.86
N LEU A 184 4.94 2.21 -7.02
CA LEU A 184 4.66 3.64 -7.19
C LEU A 184 5.96 4.41 -7.02
N PRO A 185 6.44 5.16 -8.03
CA PRO A 185 7.54 6.08 -7.84
C PRO A 185 7.13 7.27 -6.99
N ALA A 186 8.05 7.71 -6.13
CA ALA A 186 7.86 8.82 -5.21
C ALA A 186 9.18 9.58 -5.04
N ASN A 187 9.34 10.72 -5.72
CA ASN A 187 10.45 11.67 -5.52
C ASN A 187 11.86 11.01 -5.45
N GLY A 188 12.21 10.16 -6.42
CA GLY A 188 13.52 9.46 -6.44
C GLY A 188 13.59 8.21 -5.56
N THR A 189 12.43 7.70 -5.14
CA THR A 189 12.28 6.44 -4.41
C THR A 189 11.09 5.65 -4.96
N MET A 190 10.86 4.44 -4.46
CA MET A 190 9.68 3.67 -4.83
C MET A 190 8.95 3.07 -3.64
N LEU A 191 7.63 2.92 -3.77
CA LEU A 191 6.80 2.15 -2.86
C LEU A 191 6.41 0.83 -3.53
N ALA A 192 6.98 -0.27 -3.03
CA ALA A 192 6.55 -1.61 -3.41
C ALA A 192 5.34 -2.04 -2.60
N VAL A 193 4.39 -2.66 -3.28
CA VAL A 193 3.12 -3.11 -2.73
C VAL A 193 2.95 -4.59 -3.02
N ALA A 194 3.13 -5.41 -1.98
CA ALA A 194 3.00 -6.84 -2.06
C ALA A 194 1.64 -7.29 -1.54
N VAL A 195 1.00 -8.19 -2.28
CA VAL A 195 -0.27 -8.83 -1.90
C VAL A 195 -0.19 -10.35 -2.00
N ASP A 196 -1.11 -11.04 -1.32
CA ASP A 196 -1.28 -12.48 -1.55
C ASP A 196 -1.98 -12.68 -2.91
N PRO A 197 -1.30 -13.28 -3.92
CA PRO A 197 -1.87 -13.47 -5.25
C PRO A 197 -3.14 -14.31 -5.28
N ARG A 198 -3.38 -15.12 -4.24
CA ARG A 198 -4.60 -15.95 -4.13
C ARG A 198 -5.81 -15.13 -3.71
N LEU A 199 -5.58 -14.00 -3.05
CA LEU A 199 -6.62 -13.20 -2.41
C LEU A 199 -6.83 -11.84 -3.06
N ALA A 200 -5.79 -11.29 -3.69
CA ALA A 200 -5.78 -9.93 -4.20
C ALA A 200 -4.90 -9.77 -5.45
N LYS A 201 -5.22 -8.74 -6.24
CA LYS A 201 -4.44 -8.33 -7.42
C LYS A 201 -4.26 -6.81 -7.44
N PRO A 202 -3.05 -6.31 -7.72
CA PRO A 202 -2.81 -4.90 -7.98
C PRO A 202 -3.10 -4.55 -9.45
N TYR A 203 -3.63 -3.36 -9.68
CA TYR A 203 -3.85 -2.78 -11.00
C TYR A 203 -3.36 -1.34 -10.97
N ALA A 204 -2.59 -0.95 -11.98
CA ALA A 204 -2.15 0.42 -12.15
C ALA A 204 -3.21 1.22 -12.93
N THR A 205 -3.42 2.45 -12.50
CA THR A 205 -4.16 3.47 -13.24
C THR A 205 -3.25 4.68 -13.43
N GLU A 206 -3.67 5.65 -14.24
CA GLU A 206 -2.90 6.88 -14.46
C GLU A 206 -2.55 7.63 -13.15
N HIS A 207 -3.36 7.47 -12.10
CA HIS A 207 -3.26 8.28 -10.88
C HIS A 207 -3.08 7.49 -9.58
N ALA A 208 -3.16 6.15 -9.65
CA ALA A 208 -3.16 5.31 -8.47
C ALA A 208 -2.79 3.87 -8.79
N LEU A 209 -2.20 3.23 -7.79
CA LEU A 209 -2.18 1.79 -7.67
C LEU A 209 -3.42 1.33 -6.90
N VAL A 210 -4.18 0.41 -7.47
CA VAL A 210 -5.44 -0.07 -6.91
C VAL A 210 -5.33 -1.55 -6.61
N ILE A 211 -5.60 -1.94 -5.38
CA ILE A 211 -5.60 -3.32 -4.94
C ILE A 211 -7.05 -3.76 -4.80
N VAL A 212 -7.43 -4.86 -5.47
CA VAL A 212 -8.77 -5.44 -5.39
C VAL A 212 -8.71 -6.94 -5.15
N ARG A 213 -9.87 -7.58 -4.93
CA ARG A 213 -9.99 -9.04 -4.79
C ARG A 213 -9.55 -9.77 -6.06
N ALA A 214 -8.87 -10.90 -5.88
CA ALA A 214 -8.48 -11.81 -6.98
C ALA A 214 -9.60 -12.78 -7.41
N LEU A 215 -10.77 -12.74 -6.75
CA LEU A 215 -11.87 -13.69 -6.94
C LEU A 215 -12.50 -13.59 -8.34
N THR A 216 -12.57 -12.38 -8.89
CA THR A 216 -13.14 -12.08 -10.21
C THR A 216 -12.19 -11.15 -10.97
N PRO A 217 -12.26 -11.09 -12.32
CA PRO A 217 -11.36 -10.25 -13.12
C PRO A 217 -11.39 -8.75 -12.76
N ASP A 218 -12.55 -8.27 -12.32
CA ASP A 218 -12.84 -6.90 -11.91
C ASP A 218 -12.84 -6.71 -10.38
N GLY A 219 -12.66 -7.77 -9.60
CA GLY A 219 -12.70 -7.76 -8.15
C GLY A 219 -14.10 -7.58 -7.56
N ILE A 220 -15.15 -7.58 -8.38
CA ILE A 220 -16.55 -7.46 -7.97
C ILE A 220 -17.07 -8.82 -7.50
N HIS A 221 -17.71 -8.87 -6.34
CA HIS A 221 -18.38 -10.08 -5.87
C HIS A 221 -19.55 -9.74 -4.93
N THR A 222 -20.41 -10.71 -4.70
CA THR A 222 -21.54 -10.56 -3.76
C THR A 222 -21.11 -10.93 -2.34
N LEU A 223 -21.31 -10.01 -1.40
CA LEU A 223 -21.10 -10.22 0.03
C LEU A 223 -22.43 -10.57 0.71
N PRO A 224 -22.61 -11.79 1.26
CA PRO A 224 -23.88 -12.17 1.89
C PRO A 224 -24.21 -11.30 3.12
N PRO A 225 -25.48 -11.32 3.56
CA PRO A 225 -25.93 -10.58 4.75
C PRO A 225 -25.04 -10.85 5.97
N HIS A 226 -24.65 -9.80 6.69
CA HIS A 226 -23.84 -9.89 7.90
C HIS A 226 -22.54 -10.68 7.76
N ARG A 227 -21.96 -10.70 6.55
CA ARG A 227 -20.64 -11.27 6.31
C ARG A 227 -19.58 -10.18 6.21
N THR A 228 -18.36 -10.58 6.55
CA THR A 228 -17.18 -9.73 6.46
C THR A 228 -16.28 -10.23 5.35
N ASP A 229 -15.84 -9.32 4.49
CA ASP A 229 -14.76 -9.54 3.56
C ASP A 229 -13.45 -8.90 4.04
N LYS A 230 -12.29 -9.40 3.56
CA LYS A 230 -10.98 -8.94 4.03
C LYS A 230 -9.94 -8.83 2.92
N LEU A 231 -9.40 -7.64 2.71
CA LEU A 231 -8.29 -7.38 1.80
C LEU A 231 -7.03 -7.02 2.59
N SER A 232 -5.86 -7.42 2.14
CA SER A 232 -4.60 -7.10 2.82
C SER A 232 -3.51 -6.74 1.83
N ALA A 233 -2.67 -5.80 2.23
CA ALA A 233 -1.53 -5.33 1.46
C ALA A 233 -0.38 -4.99 2.40
N ARG A 234 0.85 -5.26 1.94
CA ARG A 234 2.07 -4.81 2.61
C ARG A 234 2.76 -3.78 1.75
N LEU A 235 3.00 -2.60 2.32
CA LEU A 235 3.63 -1.47 1.66
C LEU A 235 5.06 -1.36 2.17
N THR A 236 6.05 -1.41 1.28
CA THR A 236 7.48 -1.29 1.64
C THR A 236 8.11 -0.20 0.80
N HIS A 237 8.62 0.83 1.46
CA HIS A 237 9.35 1.89 0.78
C HIS A 237 10.79 1.46 0.49
N LEU A 238 11.24 1.75 -0.72
CA LEU A 238 12.51 1.37 -1.31
C LEU A 238 13.30 2.66 -1.61
N PRO A 239 14.14 3.12 -0.67
CA PRO A 239 14.98 4.29 -0.88
C PRO A 239 16.02 4.02 -1.97
N GLU A 240 16.42 5.05 -2.72
CA GLU A 240 17.45 4.97 -3.78
C GLU A 240 17.15 3.89 -4.84
N CYS A 241 15.87 3.74 -5.19
CA CYS A 241 15.39 2.70 -6.09
C CYS A 241 14.75 3.36 -7.31
N ASP A 242 15.37 3.20 -8.48
CA ASP A 242 14.89 3.75 -9.75
C ASP A 242 13.96 2.77 -10.51
N GLY A 243 13.93 1.50 -10.09
CA GLY A 243 13.13 0.44 -10.70
C GLY A 243 13.13 -0.82 -9.84
N VAL A 244 12.08 -1.64 -9.96
CA VAL A 244 11.94 -2.90 -9.23
C VAL A 244 11.59 -3.97 -10.24
N SER A 245 12.49 -4.93 -10.38
CA SER A 245 12.26 -6.11 -11.21
C SER A 245 11.34 -7.10 -10.48
N HIS A 246 11.44 -7.18 -9.15
CA HIS A 246 10.58 -8.05 -8.36
C HIS A 246 10.46 -7.67 -6.90
N ALA A 247 9.35 -8.03 -6.25
CA ALA A 247 9.22 -7.96 -4.81
C ALA A 247 8.30 -9.04 -4.24
N SER A 248 8.55 -9.38 -2.99
CA SER A 248 7.71 -10.23 -2.15
C SER A 248 7.26 -9.46 -0.91
N ASN A 249 6.51 -10.13 -0.03
CA ASN A 249 6.16 -9.58 1.28
C ASN A 249 7.37 -9.42 2.24
N ARG A 250 8.57 -9.78 1.81
CA ARG A 250 9.79 -9.85 2.65
C ARG A 250 10.97 -9.05 2.09
N ALA A 251 11.08 -8.94 0.76
CA ALA A 251 12.20 -8.31 0.09
C ALA A 251 11.80 -7.78 -1.30
N ALA A 252 12.54 -6.83 -1.83
CA ALA A 252 12.47 -6.38 -3.22
C ALA A 252 13.86 -6.43 -3.85
N ILE A 253 13.92 -6.72 -5.15
CA ILE A 253 15.14 -6.72 -5.95
C ILE A 253 14.95 -5.81 -7.16
N SER A 254 16.00 -5.06 -7.46
CA SER A 254 16.20 -4.40 -8.75
C SER A 254 17.47 -4.95 -9.39
N ILE A 255 17.47 -4.99 -10.72
CA ILE A 255 18.67 -5.21 -11.51
C ILE A 255 18.81 -4.07 -12.52
N GLY A 256 20.04 -3.63 -12.76
CA GLY A 256 20.35 -2.62 -13.75
C GLY A 256 21.84 -2.50 -14.00
N GLU A 257 22.25 -1.44 -14.69
CA GLU A 257 23.66 -1.21 -15.06
C GLU A 257 24.59 -1.12 -13.84
N SER A 258 24.11 -0.62 -12.71
CA SER A 258 24.88 -0.50 -11.47
C SER A 258 24.94 -1.79 -10.65
N GLY A 259 24.35 -2.88 -11.14
CA GLY A 259 24.32 -4.19 -10.49
C GLY A 259 22.95 -4.55 -9.90
N LEU A 260 22.97 -5.37 -8.86
CA LEU A 260 21.77 -5.84 -8.16
C LEU A 260 21.57 -5.07 -6.85
N GLY A 261 20.38 -4.52 -6.65
CA GLY A 261 19.94 -3.94 -5.39
C GLY A 261 18.98 -4.88 -4.66
N LEU A 262 19.20 -5.12 -3.37
CA LEU A 262 18.29 -5.84 -2.48
C LEU A 262 17.79 -4.91 -1.38
N TRP A 263 16.47 -4.83 -1.23
CA TRP A 263 15.81 -4.14 -0.14
C TRP A 263 15.04 -5.14 0.72
N VAL A 264 15.07 -4.95 2.03
CA VAL A 264 14.40 -5.82 2.99
C VAL A 264 13.56 -4.99 3.94
N SER A 265 12.42 -5.53 4.37
CA SER A 265 11.55 -4.81 5.30
C SER A 265 11.97 -4.97 6.76
N LYS A 266 12.79 -5.96 7.10
CA LYS A 266 13.33 -6.24 8.44
C LYS A 266 14.81 -6.60 8.34
N PRO A 267 15.60 -6.45 9.41
CA PRO A 267 16.98 -6.95 9.47
C PRO A 267 17.06 -8.44 9.08
N ARG A 268 18.03 -8.75 8.23
CA ARG A 268 18.28 -10.09 7.66
C ARG A 268 19.78 -10.38 7.64
N PRO A 269 20.40 -10.57 8.82
CA PRO A 269 21.78 -11.01 8.90
C PRO A 269 21.91 -12.51 8.53
N GLY A 270 23.01 -12.87 7.89
CA GLY A 270 23.31 -14.26 7.50
C GLY A 270 22.47 -14.79 6.34
N HIS A 271 21.84 -13.91 5.55
CA HIS A 271 21.16 -14.28 4.32
C HIS A 271 22.17 -14.51 3.19
N ALA A 272 21.70 -15.10 2.09
CA ALA A 272 22.52 -15.28 0.90
C ALA A 272 21.71 -14.98 -0.35
N ILE A 273 22.38 -14.42 -1.36
CA ILE A 273 21.86 -14.30 -2.71
C ILE A 273 22.55 -15.35 -3.58
N LEU A 274 21.75 -16.20 -4.22
CA LEU A 274 22.21 -17.14 -5.23
C LEU A 274 21.84 -16.60 -6.60
N LEU A 275 22.84 -16.45 -7.45
CA LEU A 275 22.72 -16.02 -8.83
C LEU A 275 22.94 -17.23 -9.73
N GLY A 276 21.90 -17.62 -10.47
CA GLY A 276 22.03 -18.56 -11.57
C GLY A 276 22.46 -17.81 -12.83
N LEU A 277 23.56 -18.23 -13.43
CA LEU A 277 24.16 -17.58 -14.59
C LEU A 277 23.72 -18.28 -15.89
N GLU A 278 23.78 -17.55 -17.01
CA GLU A 278 23.39 -18.07 -18.34
C GLU A 278 24.21 -19.29 -18.76
N ASN A 279 25.49 -19.34 -18.37
CA ASN A 279 26.37 -20.48 -18.62
C ASN A 279 26.03 -21.74 -17.77
N GLY A 280 25.02 -21.67 -16.91
CA GLY A 280 24.59 -22.76 -16.03
C GLY A 280 25.29 -22.82 -14.67
N GLU A 281 26.28 -21.95 -14.41
CA GLU A 281 26.94 -21.85 -13.11
C GLU A 281 26.04 -21.15 -12.08
N THR A 282 26.29 -21.41 -10.80
CA THR A 282 25.63 -20.71 -9.70
C THR A 282 26.67 -20.06 -8.81
N VAL A 283 26.49 -18.78 -8.54
CA VAL A 283 27.32 -18.01 -7.60
C VAL A 283 26.50 -17.69 -6.37
N GLU A 284 27.08 -17.91 -5.19
CA GLU A 284 26.47 -17.56 -3.90
C GLU A 284 27.25 -16.41 -3.28
N ALA A 285 26.54 -15.34 -2.92
CA ALA A 285 27.09 -14.21 -2.20
C ALA A 285 26.41 -14.12 -0.82
N PRO A 286 27.17 -14.19 0.29
CA PRO A 286 26.61 -13.90 1.61
C PRO A 286 26.20 -12.42 1.67
N VAL A 287 25.04 -12.17 2.25
CA VAL A 287 24.43 -10.84 2.30
C VAL A 287 23.82 -10.61 3.67
N ASP A 288 24.32 -9.58 4.34
CA ASP A 288 23.62 -8.96 5.45
C ASP A 288 22.81 -7.79 4.92
N ALA A 289 21.48 -7.92 4.99
CA ALA A 289 20.57 -6.91 4.49
C ALA A 289 19.80 -6.26 5.63
N TYR A 290 19.71 -4.94 5.59
CA TYR A 290 19.07 -4.14 6.61
C TYR A 290 18.12 -3.12 5.97
N PRO A 291 17.02 -2.72 6.64
CA PRO A 291 16.06 -1.79 6.04
C PRO A 291 16.64 -0.41 5.77
N GLU A 292 17.68 0.02 6.47
CA GLU A 292 18.26 1.36 6.41
C GLU A 292 18.72 1.74 4.99
N HIS A 293 19.35 0.80 4.27
CA HIS A 293 19.95 1.03 2.96
C HIS A 293 19.80 -0.21 2.06
N PRO A 294 19.74 -0.04 0.73
CA PRO A 294 19.85 -1.18 -0.17
C PRO A 294 21.18 -1.90 0.00
N THR A 295 21.14 -3.24 0.06
CA THR A 295 22.35 -4.03 -0.17
C THR A 295 22.63 -4.06 -1.67
N ARG A 296 23.79 -3.57 -2.09
CA ARG A 296 24.21 -3.54 -3.49
C ARG A 296 25.24 -4.63 -3.76
N LEU A 297 25.06 -5.36 -4.87
CA LEU A 297 25.99 -6.37 -5.37
C LEU A 297 26.42 -5.98 -6.79
N THR A 298 27.73 -5.79 -6.99
CA THR A 298 28.33 -5.55 -8.31
C THR A 298 28.33 -6.85 -9.13
N LEU A 299 27.97 -6.76 -10.40
CA LEU A 299 27.87 -7.93 -11.29
C LEU A 299 29.07 -8.07 -12.25
N ASP A 300 30.01 -7.13 -12.22
CA ASP A 300 31.11 -7.00 -13.20
C ASP A 300 32.06 -8.20 -13.25
N ASN A 301 32.17 -8.96 -12.15
CA ASN A 301 33.08 -10.10 -12.02
C ASN A 301 32.43 -11.45 -12.31
N LEU A 302 31.20 -11.48 -12.84
CA LEU A 302 30.49 -12.72 -13.16
C LEU A 302 30.93 -13.27 -14.54
N ALA A 303 31.08 -14.59 -14.63
CA ALA A 303 31.49 -15.26 -15.86
C ALA A 303 30.47 -15.15 -17.01
N SER A 304 29.19 -14.91 -16.67
CA SER A 304 28.12 -14.61 -17.62
C SER A 304 26.98 -13.87 -16.92
N LYS A 305 25.98 -13.41 -17.68
CA LYS A 305 24.85 -12.64 -17.15
C LYS A 305 24.01 -13.50 -16.18
N PRO A 306 23.52 -12.93 -15.05
CA PRO A 306 22.62 -13.65 -14.17
C PRO A 306 21.21 -13.73 -14.76
N VAL A 307 20.68 -14.94 -14.94
CA VAL A 307 19.32 -15.19 -15.45
C VAL A 307 18.34 -15.57 -14.33
N LEU A 308 18.83 -15.80 -13.12
CA LEU A 308 18.02 -16.12 -11.95
C LEU A 308 18.64 -15.49 -10.70
N ALA A 309 17.81 -14.89 -9.84
CA ALA A 309 18.21 -14.51 -8.49
C ALA A 309 17.32 -15.17 -7.45
N VAL A 310 17.92 -15.76 -6.42
CA VAL A 310 17.22 -16.36 -5.27
C VAL A 310 17.79 -15.78 -3.99
N VAL A 311 16.94 -15.21 -3.16
CA VAL A 311 17.32 -14.79 -1.80
C VAL A 311 16.93 -15.89 -0.83
N ARG A 312 17.89 -16.37 -0.06
CA ARG A 312 17.69 -17.35 1.01
C ARG A 312 17.93 -16.74 2.37
N ASP A 313 17.15 -17.19 3.35
CA ASP A 313 17.41 -16.86 4.74
C ASP A 313 18.50 -17.73 5.37
N ALA A 314 18.90 -17.39 6.60
CA ALA A 314 19.88 -18.13 7.38
C ALA A 314 19.52 -19.62 7.57
N SER A 315 18.24 -19.98 7.43
CA SER A 315 17.75 -21.38 7.46
C SER A 315 17.71 -22.05 6.08
N LYS A 316 18.28 -21.38 5.06
CA LYS A 316 18.31 -21.78 3.64
C LYS A 316 16.94 -21.84 2.97
N GLN A 317 15.90 -21.23 3.55
CA GLN A 317 14.58 -21.14 2.93
C GLN A 317 14.54 -19.99 1.93
N GLU A 318 13.90 -20.22 0.77
CA GLU A 318 13.73 -19.19 -0.25
C GLU A 318 12.69 -18.16 0.21
N ILE A 319 13.07 -16.87 0.18
CA ILE A 319 12.17 -15.76 0.54
C ILE A 319 11.82 -14.87 -0.65
N LEU A 320 12.57 -14.98 -1.74
CA LEU A 320 12.36 -14.30 -3.01
C LEU A 320 13.06 -15.10 -4.11
N ARG A 321 12.38 -15.28 -5.24
CA ARG A 321 12.91 -15.91 -6.45
C ARG A 321 12.50 -15.06 -7.64
N VAL A 322 13.46 -14.71 -8.49
CA VAL A 322 13.28 -13.80 -9.61
C VAL A 322 13.90 -14.40 -10.86
N ASP A 323 13.10 -14.56 -11.90
CA ASP A 323 13.60 -14.85 -13.25
C ASP A 323 14.06 -13.53 -13.88
N LEU A 324 15.35 -13.44 -14.17
CA LEU A 324 16.00 -12.26 -14.72
C LEU A 324 16.21 -12.38 -16.24
N SER A 325 15.83 -13.49 -16.87
CA SER A 325 16.07 -13.73 -18.30
C SER A 325 15.48 -12.64 -19.20
N LYS A 326 14.36 -12.04 -18.78
CA LYS A 326 13.66 -10.98 -19.52
C LYS A 326 14.31 -9.61 -19.38
N GLU A 327 15.06 -9.37 -18.31
CA GLU A 327 15.65 -8.06 -18.00
C GLU A 327 16.87 -7.74 -18.89
N TRP A 328 17.39 -8.72 -19.62
CA TRP A 328 18.58 -8.59 -20.48
C TRP A 328 18.28 -8.57 -21.99
N SER A 329 16.99 -8.60 -22.37
CA SER A 329 16.54 -8.75 -23.76
C SER A 329 16.29 -7.42 -24.48
N GLU A 330 16.62 -6.30 -23.86
CA GLU A 330 16.58 -4.93 -24.41
C GLU A 330 17.99 -4.44 -24.78
#